data_AF-A0A6G8BSM4-F1
#
_entry.id   AF-A0A6G8BSM4-F1
#
_cell.length_a   1.000
_cell.length_b   1.000
_cell.length_c   1.000
_cell.angle_alpha   90.00
_cell.angle_beta   90.00
_cell.angle_gamma   90.00
#
_symmetry.space_group_name_H-M   'P 1'
#
loop_
_entity.id
_entity.type
_entity.pdbx_description
1 polymer ?
#
loop_
_entity_poly.entity_id
_entity_poly.type
_entity_poly.pdbx_seq_one_letter_code
_entity_poly.pdbx_strand_id
1 'polypeptide(L)'
;MAGVKGRSGGSRPGAGRPPKEPEYLNLSGIYDEPDKFLKAVMNDNGSEAKLRVDAAKALLSAQVRRAENGGKKDAKQAAAKAAGAGKFASAAPPRLAASGGKKV
;
A
#
# COMPACT_ATOMS: atom_id res chain seq x y z
N MET A 1 28.97 -26.91 43.99
CA MET A 1 27.52 -27.20 44.09
C MET A 1 26.77 -26.24 43.17
N ALA A 2 26.29 -26.72 42.01
CA ALA A 2 25.38 -25.98 41.15
C ALA A 2 23.96 -26.03 41.74
N GLY A 3 23.23 -24.92 41.77
CA GLY A 3 21.83 -24.90 42.23
C GLY A 3 21.54 -24.18 43.56
N VAL A 4 22.48 -23.41 44.13
CA VAL A 4 22.15 -22.52 45.26
C VAL A 4 21.14 -21.46 44.80
N LYS A 5 19.96 -21.42 45.43
CA LYS A 5 18.90 -20.43 45.16
C LYS A 5 19.47 -19.01 45.35
N GLY A 6 19.65 -18.28 44.25
CA GLY A 6 20.28 -16.95 44.21
C GLY A 6 21.66 -16.89 43.55
N ARG A 7 22.29 -18.03 43.20
CA ARG A 7 23.51 -18.11 42.38
C ARG A 7 23.29 -18.75 41.01
N SER A 8 22.08 -19.20 40.70
CA SER A 8 21.71 -19.53 39.32
C SER A 8 21.68 -18.25 38.49
N GLY A 9 22.27 -18.28 37.29
CA GLY A 9 22.36 -17.15 36.37
C GLY A 9 21.01 -16.72 35.79
N GLY A 10 20.06 -16.35 36.65
CA GLY A 10 18.83 -15.68 36.25
C GLY A 10 19.11 -14.23 35.85
N SER A 11 18.19 -13.66 35.07
CA SER A 11 18.21 -12.24 34.70
C SER A 11 18.32 -11.38 35.95
N ARG A 12 19.49 -10.75 36.14
CA ARG A 12 19.71 -9.78 37.20
C ARG A 12 18.73 -8.59 37.02
N PRO A 13 18.35 -7.87 38.08
CA PRO A 13 17.68 -6.58 37.93
C PRO A 13 18.52 -5.68 36.99
N GLY A 14 17.95 -5.24 35.86
CA GLY A 14 18.67 -4.51 34.81
C GLY A 14 19.39 -5.37 33.75
N ALA A 15 19.30 -6.70 33.81
CA ALA A 15 19.79 -7.60 32.76
C ALA A 15 18.76 -7.72 31.64
N GLY A 16 18.85 -6.80 30.69
CA GLY A 16 18.12 -6.79 29.44
C GLY A 16 18.66 -5.65 28.59
N ARG A 17 18.72 -5.82 27.27
CA ARG A 17 19.02 -4.68 26.39
C ARG A 17 17.89 -3.65 26.61
N PRO A 18 18.21 -2.38 26.91
CA PRO A 18 17.18 -1.36 27.01
C PRO A 18 16.33 -1.37 25.73
N PRO A 19 15.01 -1.18 25.84
CA PRO A 19 14.14 -1.14 24.67
C PRO A 19 14.68 -0.10 23.69
N LYS A 20 14.79 -0.49 22.41
CA LYS A 20 15.25 0.42 21.37
C LYS A 20 14.27 1.60 21.32
N GLU A 21 14.80 2.82 21.29
CA GLU A 21 13.98 4.02 21.19
C GLU A 21 13.06 3.92 19.96
N PRO A 22 11.80 4.38 20.06
CA PRO A 22 10.88 4.35 18.95
C PRO A 22 11.42 5.25 17.83
N GLU A 23 11.70 4.66 16.67
CA GLU A 23 12.05 5.44 15.48
C GLU A 23 10.78 6.12 14.96
N TYR A 24 10.78 7.46 14.95
CA TYR A 24 9.68 8.25 14.44
C TYR A 24 9.79 8.39 12.92
N LEU A 25 8.83 7.83 12.21
CA LEU A 25 8.68 8.06 10.78
C LEU A 25 7.99 9.40 10.56
N ASN A 26 8.75 10.42 10.15
CA ASN A 26 8.24 11.74 9.76
C ASN A 26 7.49 11.71 8.39
N LEU A 27 6.77 10.63 8.11
CA LEU A 27 6.05 10.40 6.85
C LEU A 27 4.64 10.99 6.87
N SER A 28 4.11 11.29 8.07
CA SER A 28 2.76 11.83 8.28
C SER A 28 2.59 13.27 7.76
N GLY A 29 3.67 14.05 7.66
CA GLY A 29 3.65 15.39 7.07
C GLY A 29 3.86 15.42 5.56
N ILE A 30 4.14 14.27 4.93
CA ILE A 30 4.48 14.15 3.50
C ILE A 30 3.33 13.54 2.70
N TYR A 31 2.57 12.63 3.32
CA TYR A 31 1.49 11.91 2.66
C TYR A 31 0.17 12.14 3.38
N ASP A 32 -0.74 12.88 2.75
CA ASP A 32 -2.12 13.04 3.24
C ASP A 32 -2.95 11.76 3.02
N GLU A 33 -2.61 11.01 1.96
CA GLU A 33 -3.35 9.82 1.56
C GLU A 33 -2.88 8.57 2.31
N PRO A 34 -3.79 7.82 2.96
CA PRO A 34 -3.43 6.66 3.79
C PRO A 34 -2.78 5.54 2.97
N ASP A 35 -3.22 5.35 1.72
CA ASP A 35 -2.64 4.35 0.82
C ASP A 35 -1.18 4.67 0.45
N LYS A 36 -0.83 5.96 0.32
CA LYS A 36 0.53 6.39 -0.02
C LYS A 36 1.44 6.29 1.19
N PHE A 37 0.93 6.69 2.36
CA PHE A 37 1.64 6.55 3.63
C PHE A 37 2.00 5.08 3.92
N LEU A 38 1.03 4.16 3.84
CA LEU A 38 1.29 2.74 4.11
C LEU A 38 2.30 2.13 3.13
N LYS A 39 2.26 2.52 1.85
CA LYS A 39 3.27 2.10 0.87
C LYS A 39 4.67 2.64 1.18
N ALA A 40 4.76 3.90 1.61
CA ALA A 40 6.04 4.49 2.00
C ALA A 40 6.63 3.77 3.22
N VAL A 41 5.80 3.49 4.23
CA VAL A 41 6.18 2.72 5.42
C VAL A 41 6.67 1.32 5.06
N MET A 42 5.97 0.60 4.17
CA MET A 42 6.38 -0.73 3.73
C MET A 42 7.75 -0.74 3.03
N ASN A 43 8.05 0.30 2.26
CA ASN A 43 9.27 0.42 1.47
C ASN A 43 10.46 1.00 2.25
N ASP A 44 10.23 1.54 3.45
CA ASP A 44 11.29 2.13 4.24
C ASP A 44 12.17 1.05 4.88
N ASN A 45 13.43 0.99 4.47
CA ASN A 45 14.42 0.06 5.00
C ASN A 45 14.93 0.40 6.41
N GLY A 46 14.66 1.60 6.92
CA GLY A 46 14.97 2.01 8.29
C GLY A 46 13.98 1.44 9.31
N SER A 47 12.68 1.45 8.97
CA SER A 47 11.60 1.02 9.86
C SER A 47 11.69 -0.43 10.35
N GLU A 48 11.10 -0.72 11.52
CA GLU A 48 11.06 -2.08 12.06
C GLU A 48 10.31 -3.05 11.12
N ALA A 49 10.82 -4.27 10.95
CA ALA A 49 10.20 -5.29 10.12
C ALA A 49 8.74 -5.60 10.51
N LYS A 50 8.40 -5.58 11.81
CA LYS A 50 7.01 -5.80 12.27
C LYS A 50 6.09 -4.66 11.83
N LEU A 51 6.57 -3.42 11.94
CA LEU A 51 5.83 -2.24 11.52
C LEU A 51 5.55 -2.27 10.00
N ARG A 52 6.52 -2.70 9.19
CA ARG A 52 6.30 -2.91 7.73
C ARG A 52 5.26 -3.98 7.45
N VAL A 53 5.30 -5.09 8.18
CA VAL A 53 4.34 -6.19 8.04
C VAL A 53 2.93 -5.74 8.44
N ASP A 54 2.79 -4.94 9.49
CA ASP A 54 1.49 -4.43 9.93
C ASP A 54 0.93 -3.39 8.96
N ALA A 55 1.78 -2.53 8.38
CA ALA A 55 1.37 -1.64 7.30
C ALA A 55 0.87 -2.42 6.07
N ALA A 56 1.56 -3.50 5.70
CA ALA A 56 1.15 -4.38 4.60
C ALA A 56 -0.20 -5.06 4.86
N LYS A 57 -0.41 -5.59 6.07
CA LYS A 57 -1.70 -6.19 6.47
C LYS A 57 -2.84 -5.17 6.41
N ALA A 58 -2.62 -3.96 6.91
CA ALA A 58 -3.61 -2.89 6.88
C ALA A 58 -4.01 -2.57 5.43
N LEU A 59 -3.03 -2.38 4.55
CA LEU A 59 -3.24 -2.08 3.13
C LEU A 59 -4.04 -3.22 2.44
N LEU A 60 -3.64 -4.47 2.63
CA LEU A 60 -4.34 -5.64 2.07
C LEU A 60 -5.78 -5.73 2.59
N SER A 61 -6.00 -5.55 3.89
CA SER A 61 -7.35 -5.59 4.47
C SER A 61 -8.25 -4.50 3.90
N ALA A 62 -7.72 -3.30 3.69
CA ALA A 62 -8.45 -2.18 3.12
C ALA A 62 -8.78 -2.41 1.63
N GLN A 63 -7.89 -3.07 0.89
CA GLN A 63 -8.15 -3.47 -0.50
C GLN A 63 -9.22 -4.55 -0.59
N VAL A 64 -9.16 -5.58 0.26
CA VAL A 64 -10.16 -6.65 0.32
C VAL A 64 -11.54 -6.08 0.65
N ARG A 65 -11.64 -5.23 1.69
CA ARG A 65 -12.91 -4.57 2.04
C ARG A 65 -13.45 -3.67 0.93
N ARG A 66 -12.58 -2.94 0.22
CA ARG A 66 -12.98 -2.16 -0.96
C ARG A 66 -13.48 -3.06 -2.09
N ALA A 67 -12.80 -4.18 -2.32
CA ALA A 67 -13.20 -5.16 -3.32
C ALA A 67 -14.56 -5.80 -3.01
N GLU A 68 -14.81 -6.10 -1.73
CA GLU A 68 -16.07 -6.67 -1.23
C GLU A 68 -17.25 -5.68 -1.32
N ASN A 69 -17.02 -4.41 -0.97
CA ASN A 69 -18.10 -3.40 -0.85
C ASN A 69 -18.38 -2.61 -2.15
N GLY A 70 -17.45 -2.56 -3.11
CA GLY A 70 -17.61 -1.78 -4.34
C GLY A 70 -16.84 -2.29 -5.56
N GLY A 71 -15.86 -3.18 -5.36
CA GLY A 71 -14.91 -3.57 -6.40
C GLY A 71 -15.49 -4.29 -7.60
N LYS A 72 -16.67 -4.93 -7.52
CA LYS A 72 -17.27 -5.55 -8.72
C LYS A 72 -17.68 -4.52 -9.78
N LYS A 73 -18.11 -3.32 -9.40
CA LYS A 73 -18.48 -2.27 -10.36
C LYS A 73 -17.23 -1.61 -10.94
N ASP A 74 -16.25 -1.30 -10.09
CA ASP A 74 -15.00 -0.69 -10.53
C ASP A 74 -14.14 -1.65 -11.36
N ALA A 75 -14.11 -2.94 -11.00
CA ALA A 75 -13.44 -3.97 -11.80
C ALA A 75 -14.13 -4.15 -13.16
N LYS A 76 -15.47 -4.10 -13.22
CA LYS A 76 -16.21 -4.11 -14.49
C LYS A 76 -15.90 -2.87 -15.34
N GLN A 77 -15.82 -1.67 -14.74
CA GLN A 77 -15.45 -0.46 -15.47
C GLN A 77 -13.99 -0.49 -15.95
N ALA A 78 -13.06 -0.96 -15.12
CA ALA A 78 -11.66 -1.12 -15.49
C ALA A 78 -11.50 -2.14 -16.63
N ALA A 79 -12.20 -3.27 -16.55
CA ALA A 79 -12.23 -4.27 -17.61
C ALA A 79 -12.84 -3.71 -18.91
N ALA A 80 -13.93 -2.95 -18.83
CA ALA A 80 -14.54 -2.29 -19.98
C ALA A 80 -13.59 -1.27 -20.64
N LYS A 81 -12.89 -0.46 -19.84
CA LYS A 81 -11.87 0.49 -20.33
C LYS A 81 -10.69 -0.23 -20.99
N ALA A 82 -10.22 -1.32 -20.41
CA ALA A 82 -9.14 -2.13 -20.99
C ALA A 82 -9.56 -2.79 -22.30
N ALA A 83 -10.78 -3.33 -22.38
CA ALA A 83 -11.34 -3.91 -23.60
C ALA A 83 -11.50 -2.86 -24.72
N GLY A 84 -11.92 -1.64 -24.36
CA GLY A 84 -12.09 -0.52 -25.29
C GLY A 84 -10.79 0.11 -25.81
N ALA A 85 -9.64 -0.20 -25.23
CA ALA A 85 -8.32 0.36 -25.61
C ALA A 85 -7.43 -0.64 -26.38
N GLY A 86 -7.90 -1.87 -26.62
CA GLY A 86 -7.13 -2.95 -27.25
C GLY A 86 -7.28 -3.05 -28.78
N LYS A 87 -6.87 -4.19 -29.34
CA LYS A 87 -7.00 -4.56 -30.77
C LYS A 87 -8.45 -4.44 -31.30
N PHE A 88 -9.44 -4.48 -30.41
CA PHE A 88 -10.87 -4.37 -30.71
C PHE A 88 -11.46 -2.98 -30.36
N ALA A 89 -10.62 -1.97 -30.12
CA ALA A 89 -11.07 -0.60 -29.87
C ALA A 89 -11.90 -0.08 -31.05
N SER A 90 -12.96 0.68 -30.76
CA SER A 90 -13.77 1.30 -31.81
C SER A 90 -12.92 2.29 -32.60
N ALA A 91 -12.87 2.14 -33.92
CA ALA A 91 -12.18 3.08 -34.79
C ALA A 91 -12.80 4.48 -34.69
N ALA A 92 -11.97 5.51 -34.70
CA ALA A 92 -12.44 6.89 -34.71
C ALA A 92 -13.33 7.13 -35.94
N PRO A 93 -14.49 7.82 -35.79
CA PRO A 93 -15.37 8.06 -36.90
C PRO A 93 -14.66 8.83 -38.01
N PRO A 94 -14.91 8.51 -39.29
CA PRO A 94 -14.29 9.20 -40.40
C PRO A 94 -14.62 10.69 -40.34
N ARG A 95 -13.60 11.54 -40.49
CA ARG A 95 -13.79 12.99 -40.57
C ARG A 95 -14.55 13.30 -41.86
N LEU A 96 -15.76 13.83 -41.71
CA LEU A 96 -16.51 14.39 -42.84
C LEU A 96 -15.79 15.67 -43.29
N ALA A 97 -14.90 15.55 -44.27
CA ALA A 97 -14.40 16.69 -45.02
C ALA A 97 -15.36 16.90 -46.21
N ALA A 98 -16.16 17.97 -46.17
CA ALA A 98 -16.89 18.41 -47.36
C ALA A 98 -15.86 18.80 -48.44
N SER A 99 -15.90 18.15 -49.60
CA SER A 99 -15.13 18.56 -50.77
C SER A 99 -15.59 19.95 -51.20
N GLY A 100 -14.88 21.00 -50.75
CA GLY A 100 -15.16 22.38 -51.15
C GLY A 100 -15.09 23.46 -50.07
N GLY A 101 -14.71 23.15 -48.82
CA GLY A 101 -14.19 24.18 -47.90
C GLY A 101 -15.16 25.29 -47.44
N LYS A 102 -16.48 25.06 -47.40
CA LYS A 102 -17.39 25.93 -46.63
C LYS A 102 -17.70 25.31 -45.26
N LYS A 103 -17.21 25.97 -44.21
CA LYS A 103 -17.64 25.74 -42.82
C LYS A 103 -19.12 26.11 -42.74
N VAL A 104 -19.93 25.20 -42.20
CA VAL A 104 -21.22 25.51 -41.57
C VAL A 104 -21.00 25.42 -40.07
#